data_AF-A0A368G8T5-F1
#
_entry.id   AF-A0A368G8T5-F1
#
_cell.length_a   1.000
_cell.length_b   1.000
_cell.length_c   1.000
_cell.angle_alpha   90.00
_cell.angle_beta   90.00
_cell.angle_gamma   90.00
#
_symmetry.space_group_name_H-M   'P 1'
#
loop_
_entity.id
_entity.type
_entity.pdbx_description
1 polymer ?
#
loop_
_entity_poly.entity_id
_entity_poly.type
_entity_poly.pdbx_seq_one_letter_code
_entity_poly.pdbx_strand_id
1 'polypeptide(L)'
;MVDRRQLATRYAVQVEVALNIDNKLIVNHAVLSHPFLIAITNDQTEPLLYSIFWSRMLTTDHAETSEMFRESSTIPWAVLQQAIRQYVKAQIVQARSLHYHEICHVQCMILLPRVLRCKTNEELDSLELELYGDLKCVEAKERHVQLRDRLLTELVLPATPIERREFMMDKCFSILDMSTELQHTVWSWLFRGTEMFQDVGHKLCPSPTLGDKKGTKTKKQMAACEEYQTMLSLFNRGIITFASVLTVRHAFRDYDVTPCDAMIVRMCDENSGFFSFVFGFEDGSKDILRMGSLSSEQIKDFKQGLPEVLMDEQFPSKFPCLLRIEPDDSNSTRVTISVAR
;
A
#
# COMPACT_ATOMS: atom_id res chain seq x y z
N MET A 1 0.21 18.44 -21.40
CA MET A 1 1.58 18.38 -20.86
C MET A 1 1.76 19.60 -19.98
N VAL A 2 1.52 19.44 -18.67
CA VAL A 2 1.68 20.53 -17.68
C VAL A 2 3.17 20.89 -17.61
N ASP A 3 3.50 22.18 -17.67
CA ASP A 3 4.88 22.65 -17.60
C ASP A 3 5.51 22.19 -16.27
N ARG A 4 6.51 21.30 -16.34
CA ARG A 4 7.19 20.74 -15.16
C ARG A 4 7.76 21.81 -14.22
N ARG A 5 8.02 23.02 -14.74
CA ARG A 5 8.48 24.16 -13.95
C ARG A 5 7.45 24.67 -12.93
N GLN A 6 6.15 24.55 -13.22
CA GLN A 6 5.10 25.00 -12.28
C GLN A 6 4.90 24.01 -11.12
N LEU A 7 5.08 22.71 -11.34
CA LEU A 7 4.89 21.67 -10.32
C LEU A 7 6.00 21.63 -9.25
N ALA A 8 7.16 22.22 -9.49
CA ALA A 8 8.26 22.22 -8.53
C ALA A 8 8.28 23.47 -7.62
N THR A 9 7.37 24.42 -7.81
CA THR A 9 7.37 25.66 -7.03
C THR A 9 6.92 25.36 -5.60
N ARG A 10 7.82 25.56 -4.64
CA ARG A 10 7.54 25.39 -3.21
C ARG A 10 7.08 26.71 -2.63
N TYR A 11 5.94 26.69 -1.96
CA TYR A 11 5.34 27.84 -1.27
C TYR A 11 5.56 27.71 0.23
N ALA A 12 5.56 28.82 0.96
CA ALA A 12 5.53 28.83 2.42
C ALA A 12 4.57 29.94 2.87
N VAL A 13 3.85 29.70 3.97
CA VAL A 13 3.01 30.72 4.61
C VAL A 13 3.89 31.48 5.57
N GLN A 14 4.05 32.78 5.36
CA GLN A 14 4.69 33.68 6.32
C GLN A 14 3.62 34.27 7.24
N VAL A 15 3.81 34.07 8.54
CA VAL A 15 2.96 34.67 9.58
C VAL A 15 3.79 35.74 10.28
N GLU A 16 3.35 36.98 10.20
CA GLU A 16 3.98 38.12 10.86
C GLU A 16 3.12 38.59 12.03
N VAL A 17 3.75 38.79 13.18
CA VAL A 17 3.11 39.25 14.41
C VAL A 17 3.91 40.42 14.97
N ALA A 18 3.24 41.55 15.20
CA ALA A 18 3.80 42.68 15.92
C ALA A 18 3.23 42.71 17.34
N LEU A 19 4.09 42.53 18.33
CA LEU A 19 3.76 42.55 19.76
C LEU A 19 4.28 43.85 20.37
N ASN A 20 3.39 44.63 20.98
CA ASN A 20 3.78 45.78 21.77
C ASN A 20 3.74 45.39 23.26
N ILE A 21 4.90 45.42 23.91
CA ILE A 21 5.07 45.11 25.32
C ILE A 21 5.26 46.42 26.08
N ASP A 22 4.30 46.72 26.95
CA ASP A 22 4.24 47.88 27.85
C ASP A 22 4.39 49.26 27.17
N ASN A 23 4.07 49.39 25.86
CA ASN A 23 4.33 50.61 25.06
C ASN A 23 5.80 51.05 25.07
N LYS A 24 6.71 50.15 25.45
CA LYS A 24 8.15 50.39 25.55
C LYS A 24 8.94 49.59 24.53
N LEU A 25 8.42 48.44 24.11
CA LEU A 25 9.09 47.52 23.21
C LEU A 25 8.11 47.03 22.14
N ILE A 26 8.49 47.20 20.87
CA ILE A 26 7.77 46.60 19.74
C ILE A 26 8.62 45.43 19.24
N VAL A 27 8.08 44.22 19.32
CA VAL A 27 8.68 43.00 18.81
C VAL A 27 7.94 42.59 17.54
N ASN A 28 8.64 42.60 16.41
CA ASN A 28 8.12 42.05 15.16
C ASN A 28 8.70 40.64 14.98
N HIS A 29 7.83 39.65 14.96
CA HIS A 29 8.20 38.26 14.74
C HIS A 29 7.59 37.77 13.42
N ALA A 30 8.43 37.20 12.54
CA ALA A 30 7.99 36.44 11.39
C ALA A 30 8.29 34.95 11.60
N VAL A 31 7.32 34.08 11.27
CA VAL A 31 7.46 32.63 11.26
C VAL A 31 7.06 32.12 9.88
N LEU A 32 7.85 31.19 9.32
CA LEU A 32 7.54 30.55 8.04
C LEU A 32 7.02 29.13 8.28
N SER A 33 5.97 28.75 7.56
CA SER A 33 5.55 27.36 7.50
C SER A 33 6.61 26.50 6.80
N HIS A 34 6.54 25.20 7.02
CA HIS A 34 7.23 24.24 6.17
C HIS A 34 6.84 24.44 4.69
N PRO A 35 7.77 24.25 3.73
CA PRO A 35 7.48 24.44 2.31
C PRO A 35 6.42 23.46 1.77
N PHE A 36 5.31 23.94 1.25
CA PHE A 36 4.25 23.08 0.68
C PHE A 36 4.15 23.25 -0.83
N LEU A 37 3.47 22.31 -1.46
CA LEU A 37 3.17 22.30 -2.88
C LEU A 37 1.67 22.51 -3.06
N ILE A 38 1.28 23.17 -4.15
CA ILE A 38 -0.12 23.41 -4.48
C ILE A 38 -0.46 22.56 -5.72
N ALA A 39 -1.37 21.60 -5.54
CA ALA A 39 -2.02 20.92 -6.66
C ALA A 39 -3.16 21.79 -7.17
N ILE A 40 -3.13 22.11 -8.47
CA ILE A 40 -4.21 22.85 -9.15
C ILE A 40 -5.28 21.86 -9.62
N THR A 41 -4.87 20.67 -10.04
CA THR A 41 -5.74 19.61 -10.56
C THR A 41 -5.33 18.26 -9.97
N ASN A 42 -6.27 17.29 -9.92
CA ASN A 42 -6.05 16.00 -9.26
C ASN A 42 -4.89 15.19 -9.87
N ASP A 43 -4.66 15.29 -11.18
CA ASP A 43 -3.57 14.64 -11.92
C ASP A 43 -2.17 15.13 -11.50
N GLN A 44 -2.09 16.25 -10.76
CA GLN A 44 -0.83 16.78 -10.24
C GLN A 44 -0.44 16.16 -8.90
N THR A 45 -1.35 15.48 -8.20
CA THR A 45 -1.13 14.99 -6.82
C THR A 45 0.06 14.03 -6.75
N GLU A 46 0.10 12.99 -7.61
CA GLU A 46 1.19 12.01 -7.63
C GLU A 46 2.55 12.66 -7.96
N PRO A 47 2.70 13.47 -9.03
CA PRO A 47 3.95 14.19 -9.31
C PRO A 47 4.43 15.09 -8.16
N LEU A 48 3.51 15.79 -7.49
CA LEU A 48 3.85 16.70 -6.40
C LEU A 48 4.32 15.93 -5.17
N LEU A 49 3.58 14.90 -4.76
CA LEU A 49 3.99 14.03 -3.66
C LEU A 49 5.33 13.36 -3.96
N TYR A 50 5.52 12.85 -5.18
CA TYR A 50 6.79 12.28 -5.63
C TYR A 50 7.98 13.25 -5.45
N SER A 51 7.76 14.55 -5.68
CA SER A 51 8.81 15.56 -5.60
C SER A 51 9.23 15.93 -4.17
N ILE A 52 8.35 15.72 -3.18
CA ILE A 52 8.55 16.16 -1.79
C ILE A 52 8.74 15.00 -0.80
N PHE A 53 8.16 13.83 -1.07
CA PHE A 53 8.08 12.71 -0.12
C PHE A 53 9.45 12.28 0.41
N TRP A 54 10.41 11.99 -0.48
CA TRP A 54 11.76 11.60 -0.08
C TRP A 54 12.46 12.69 0.72
N SER A 55 12.36 13.93 0.25
CA SER A 55 13.05 15.06 0.86
C SER A 55 12.58 15.37 2.28
N ARG A 56 11.32 15.04 2.59
CA ARG A 56 10.75 15.19 3.94
C ARG A 56 11.27 14.16 4.92
N MET A 57 11.65 12.98 4.44
CA MET A 57 12.21 11.92 5.28
C MET A 57 13.70 12.10 5.57
N LEU A 58 14.42 12.89 4.76
CA LEU A 58 15.86 13.13 4.94
C LEU A 58 16.19 14.04 6.13
N THR A 59 15.20 14.60 6.84
CA THR A 59 15.34 15.42 8.06
C THR A 59 16.63 16.26 8.07
N THR A 60 16.72 17.23 7.17
CA THR A 60 17.65 18.34 7.33
C THR A 60 16.84 19.61 7.53
N ASP A 61 16.66 19.99 8.79
CA ASP A 61 15.92 21.21 9.16
C ASP A 61 16.52 22.49 8.55
N HIS A 62 17.74 22.45 7.99
CA HIS A 62 18.41 23.62 7.42
C HIS A 62 19.33 23.35 6.21
N ALA A 63 19.26 22.22 5.51
CA ALA A 63 20.17 21.99 4.39
C ALA A 63 19.74 22.77 3.14
N GLU A 64 20.66 23.59 2.66
CA GLU A 64 20.60 24.30 1.40
C GLU A 64 20.07 23.42 0.28
N THR A 65 19.28 24.04 -0.61
CA THR A 65 18.61 23.49 -1.78
C THR A 65 19.46 22.59 -2.71
N SER A 66 20.79 22.54 -2.51
CA SER A 66 21.75 21.78 -3.31
C SER A 66 21.89 20.30 -2.92
N GLU A 67 21.62 19.90 -1.67
CA GLU A 67 21.78 18.49 -1.23
C GLU A 67 20.50 17.65 -1.38
N MET A 68 19.34 18.28 -1.57
CA MET A 68 18.02 17.63 -1.59
C MET A 68 17.77 16.71 -2.81
N PHE A 69 18.68 16.68 -3.78
CA PHE A 69 18.53 15.96 -5.05
C PHE A 69 19.70 15.02 -5.37
N ARG A 70 20.57 14.70 -4.41
CA ARG A 70 21.55 13.63 -4.67
C ARG A 70 20.82 12.29 -4.82
N GLU A 71 20.97 11.67 -5.99
CA GLU A 71 20.47 10.32 -6.28
C GLU A 71 21.00 9.28 -5.28
N SER A 72 22.13 9.57 -4.63
CA SER A 72 22.78 8.74 -3.61
C SER A 72 22.26 8.97 -2.18
N SER A 73 21.18 9.72 -1.98
CA SER A 73 20.63 9.93 -0.63
C SER A 73 19.96 8.65 -0.13
N THR A 74 20.34 8.23 1.08
CA THR A 74 19.77 7.08 1.75
C THR A 74 19.03 7.49 3.01
N ILE A 75 18.01 6.72 3.37
CA ILE A 75 17.35 6.80 4.68
C ILE A 75 17.38 5.43 5.36
N PRO A 76 17.47 5.36 6.69
CA PRO A 76 17.32 4.09 7.40
C PRO A 76 15.93 3.48 7.16
N TRP A 77 15.86 2.16 7.03
CA TRP A 77 14.60 1.43 6.86
C TRP A 77 13.57 1.80 7.92
N ALA A 78 13.96 1.99 9.18
CA ALA A 78 13.05 2.40 10.25
C ALA A 78 12.24 3.66 9.93
N VAL A 79 12.86 4.64 9.26
CA VAL A 79 12.19 5.90 8.87
C VAL A 79 11.19 5.63 7.75
N LEU A 80 11.63 4.94 6.69
CA LEU A 80 10.79 4.61 5.54
C LEU A 80 9.62 3.69 5.95
N GLN A 81 9.89 2.70 6.80
CA GLN A 81 8.91 1.77 7.33
C GLN A 81 7.77 2.50 8.04
N GLN A 82 8.08 3.49 8.88
CA GLN A 82 7.05 4.26 9.57
C GLN A 82 6.24 5.13 8.59
N ALA A 83 6.89 5.70 7.58
CA ALA A 83 6.22 6.47 6.53
C ALA A 83 5.27 5.56 5.71
N ILE A 84 5.72 4.39 5.29
CA ILE A 84 4.91 3.38 4.57
C ILE A 84 3.74 2.92 5.44
N ARG A 85 3.99 2.57 6.71
CA ARG A 85 2.96 2.12 7.66
C ARG A 85 1.81 3.11 7.77
N GLN A 86 2.11 4.40 7.77
CA GLN A 86 1.13 5.47 7.93
C GLN A 86 0.65 6.08 6.61
N TYR A 87 1.15 5.61 5.46
CA TYR A 87 0.92 6.27 4.18
C TYR A 87 -0.56 6.43 3.83
N VAL A 88 -1.33 5.33 3.86
CA VAL A 88 -2.77 5.34 3.56
C VAL A 88 -3.53 6.23 4.56
N LYS A 89 -3.23 6.08 5.85
CA LYS A 89 -3.87 6.84 6.94
C LYS A 89 -3.57 8.34 6.90
N ALA A 90 -2.37 8.72 6.47
CA ALA A 90 -1.99 10.11 6.32
C ALA A 90 -2.74 10.80 5.17
N GLN A 91 -3.14 10.05 4.14
CA GLN A 91 -3.96 10.55 3.03
C GLN A 91 -5.47 10.44 3.30
N ILE A 92 -5.88 9.43 4.08
CA ILE A 92 -7.28 9.15 4.44
C ILE A 92 -7.35 8.97 5.96
N VAL A 93 -7.75 10.02 6.67
CA VAL A 93 -7.67 10.06 8.15
C VAL A 93 -8.40 8.89 8.84
N GLN A 94 -9.50 8.39 8.25
CA GLN A 94 -10.27 7.27 8.78
C GLN A 94 -9.72 5.89 8.40
N ALA A 95 -8.66 5.80 7.59
CA ALA A 95 -8.05 4.54 7.24
C ALA A 95 -7.22 3.95 8.39
N ARG A 96 -7.14 2.63 8.44
CA ARG A 96 -6.16 1.93 9.26
C ARG A 96 -4.75 2.12 8.70
N SER A 97 -3.75 1.94 9.56
CA SER A 97 -2.36 1.80 9.14
C SER A 97 -2.15 0.44 8.46
N LEU A 98 -1.07 0.31 7.67
CA LEU A 98 -0.68 -0.99 7.12
C LEU A 98 -0.25 -1.95 8.23
N HIS A 99 -0.69 -3.19 8.12
CA HIS A 99 -0.33 -4.29 9.02
C HIS A 99 1.08 -4.81 8.73
N TYR A 100 1.63 -5.60 9.66
CA TYR A 100 2.99 -6.12 9.56
C TYR A 100 3.27 -6.84 8.23
N HIS A 101 2.40 -7.77 7.82
CA HIS A 101 2.56 -8.54 6.58
C HIS A 101 2.49 -7.66 5.32
N GLU A 102 1.69 -6.58 5.34
CA GLU A 102 1.62 -5.60 4.24
C GLU A 102 2.92 -4.76 4.18
N ILE A 103 3.53 -4.45 5.32
CA ILE A 103 4.82 -3.76 5.38
C ILE A 103 5.93 -4.66 4.83
N CYS A 104 5.99 -5.94 5.23
CA CYS A 104 6.93 -6.91 4.68
C CYS A 104 6.74 -7.09 3.17
N HIS A 105 5.50 -7.01 2.69
CA HIS A 105 5.25 -7.05 1.26
C HIS A 105 5.90 -5.86 0.52
N VAL A 106 5.66 -4.62 0.98
CA VAL A 106 6.31 -3.43 0.39
C VAL A 106 7.83 -3.49 0.54
N GLN A 107 8.34 -3.97 1.67
CA GLN A 107 9.78 -4.22 1.89
C GLN A 107 10.36 -5.15 0.83
N CYS A 108 9.68 -6.25 0.53
CA CYS A 108 10.09 -7.18 -0.51
C CYS A 108 10.08 -6.49 -1.89
N MET A 109 9.07 -5.69 -2.22
CA MET A 109 9.05 -4.97 -3.50
C MET A 109 10.27 -4.03 -3.65
N ILE A 110 10.70 -3.39 -2.56
CA ILE A 110 11.87 -2.49 -2.53
C ILE A 110 13.18 -3.26 -2.64
N LEU A 111 13.32 -4.36 -1.90
CA LEU A 111 14.62 -5.03 -1.70
C LEU A 111 14.84 -6.27 -2.58
N LEU A 112 13.80 -6.79 -3.24
CA LEU A 112 13.93 -7.91 -4.19
C LEU A 112 15.00 -7.65 -5.26
N PRO A 113 15.14 -6.45 -5.86
CA PRO A 113 16.22 -6.16 -6.79
C PRO A 113 17.64 -6.34 -6.21
N ARG A 114 17.85 -6.20 -4.89
CA ARG A 114 19.15 -6.56 -4.26
C ARG A 114 19.39 -8.06 -4.34
N VAL A 115 18.38 -8.85 -3.99
CA VAL A 115 18.43 -10.32 -4.05
C VAL A 115 18.70 -10.81 -5.47
N LEU A 116 18.01 -10.27 -6.48
CA LEU A 116 18.16 -10.67 -7.89
C LEU A 116 19.51 -10.27 -8.51
N ARG A 117 20.18 -9.26 -7.94
CA ARG A 117 21.52 -8.83 -8.38
C ARG A 117 22.59 -9.82 -7.94
N CYS A 118 22.44 -10.49 -6.81
CA CYS A 118 23.37 -11.52 -6.33
C CYS A 118 23.45 -12.68 -7.32
N LYS A 119 24.68 -13.01 -7.73
CA LYS A 119 25.03 -14.09 -8.68
C LYS A 119 25.54 -15.34 -7.99
N THR A 120 26.03 -15.22 -6.76
CA THR A 120 26.54 -16.36 -5.99
C THR A 120 25.83 -16.49 -4.63
N ASN A 121 25.95 -17.67 -4.02
CA ASN A 121 25.37 -17.91 -2.69
C ASN A 121 26.08 -17.09 -1.61
N GLU A 122 27.38 -16.83 -1.75
CA GLU A 122 28.14 -16.01 -0.82
C GLU A 122 27.68 -14.53 -0.83
N GLU A 123 27.31 -14.02 -2.01
CA GLU A 123 26.70 -12.70 -2.14
C GLU A 123 25.32 -12.65 -1.47
N LEU A 124 24.54 -13.73 -1.58
CA LEU A 124 23.25 -13.85 -0.88
C LEU A 124 23.42 -13.96 0.64
N ASP A 125 24.40 -14.72 1.12
CA ASP A 125 24.72 -14.81 2.56
C ASP A 125 25.14 -13.44 3.10
N SER A 126 25.99 -12.72 2.36
CA SER A 126 26.42 -11.39 2.73
C SER A 126 25.25 -10.41 2.79
N LEU A 127 24.35 -10.46 1.81
CA LEU A 127 23.14 -9.65 1.79
C LEU A 127 22.18 -10.03 2.94
N GLU A 128 21.99 -11.31 3.21
CA GLU A 128 21.13 -11.77 4.31
C GLU A 128 21.65 -11.30 5.67
N LEU A 129 22.97 -11.38 5.90
CA LEU A 129 23.61 -10.83 7.09
C LEU A 129 23.46 -9.31 7.19
N GLU A 130 23.60 -8.57 6.08
CA GLU A 130 23.38 -7.12 6.05
C GLU A 130 21.93 -6.76 6.40
N LEU A 131 20.97 -7.55 5.90
CA LEU A 131 19.55 -7.28 6.06
C LEU A 131 19.00 -7.72 7.41
N TYR A 132 19.50 -8.81 8.00
CA TYR A 132 18.89 -9.41 9.21
C TYR A 132 19.85 -9.59 10.38
N GLY A 133 21.17 -9.57 10.14
CA GLY A 133 22.19 -9.83 11.15
C GLY A 133 22.43 -11.31 11.46
N ASP A 134 21.71 -12.23 10.79
CA ASP A 134 21.85 -13.67 10.93
C ASP A 134 21.50 -14.42 9.63
N LEU A 135 22.02 -15.65 9.51
CA LEU A 135 21.75 -16.56 8.40
C LEU A 135 20.70 -17.59 8.82
N LYS A 136 19.52 -17.56 8.21
CA LYS A 136 18.46 -18.56 8.43
C LYS A 136 18.14 -19.33 7.15
N CYS A 137 18.41 -18.77 5.98
CA CYS A 137 18.29 -19.52 4.74
C CYS A 137 19.29 -20.68 4.76
N VAL A 138 18.87 -21.86 4.29
CA VAL A 138 19.66 -23.10 4.30
C VAL A 138 20.34 -23.25 2.93
N GLU A 139 21.48 -23.95 2.85
CA GLU A 139 22.08 -24.32 1.57
C GLU A 139 21.15 -25.26 0.77
N ALA A 140 20.25 -24.67 -0.01
CA ALA A 140 19.37 -25.38 -0.93
C ALA A 140 19.41 -24.72 -2.31
N LYS A 141 18.92 -25.43 -3.34
CA LYS A 141 18.91 -24.98 -4.74
C LYS A 141 18.08 -23.72 -5.02
N GLU A 142 17.42 -23.15 -4.01
CA GLU A 142 16.47 -22.05 -4.14
C GLU A 142 16.75 -20.90 -3.14
N ARG A 143 18.03 -20.53 -2.95
CA ARG A 143 18.44 -19.47 -2.01
C ARG A 143 17.74 -18.12 -2.26
N HIS A 144 17.61 -17.69 -3.52
CA HIS A 144 16.89 -16.47 -3.86
C HIS A 144 15.42 -16.52 -3.38
N VAL A 145 14.76 -17.66 -3.56
CA VAL A 145 13.36 -17.89 -3.16
C VAL A 145 13.23 -17.82 -1.63
N GLN A 146 14.15 -18.45 -0.89
CA GLN A 146 14.17 -18.39 0.57
C GLN A 146 14.36 -16.96 1.09
N LEU A 147 15.29 -16.21 0.50
CA LEU A 147 15.54 -14.82 0.92
C LEU A 147 14.38 -13.90 0.54
N ARG A 148 13.72 -14.11 -0.61
CA ARG A 148 12.45 -13.45 -0.97
C ARG A 148 11.37 -13.77 0.07
N ASP A 149 11.19 -15.03 0.43
CA ASP A 149 10.15 -15.42 1.40
C ASP A 149 10.44 -14.85 2.79
N ARG A 150 11.72 -14.72 3.14
CA ARG A 150 12.15 -14.01 4.35
C ARG A 150 11.82 -12.52 4.28
N LEU A 151 12.08 -11.84 3.15
CA LEU A 151 11.68 -10.44 2.93
C LEU A 151 10.16 -10.23 3.10
N LEU A 152 9.36 -11.25 2.77
CA LEU A 152 7.90 -11.23 2.88
C LEU A 152 7.37 -11.56 4.27
N THR A 153 8.20 -12.04 5.20
CA THR A 153 7.76 -12.55 6.51
C THR A 153 8.51 -11.93 7.70
N GLU A 154 9.73 -11.44 7.51
CA GLU A 154 10.58 -10.83 8.53
C GLU A 154 10.96 -9.41 8.13
N LEU A 155 10.91 -8.47 9.07
CA LEU A 155 11.42 -7.13 8.83
C LEU A 155 12.95 -7.14 8.82
N VAL A 156 13.55 -6.40 7.88
CA VAL A 156 15.00 -6.15 7.88
C VAL A 156 15.40 -5.22 9.04
N LEU A 157 16.70 -5.15 9.30
CA LEU A 157 17.26 -4.35 10.38
C LEU A 157 16.82 -2.88 10.26
N PRO A 158 16.46 -2.21 11.37
CA PRO A 158 16.03 -0.81 11.37
C PRO A 158 17.02 0.16 10.71
N ALA A 159 18.31 -0.17 10.77
CA ALA A 159 19.41 0.64 10.23
C ALA A 159 19.73 0.38 8.75
N THR A 160 19.09 -0.60 8.10
CA THR A 160 19.34 -0.93 6.69
C THR A 160 19.14 0.31 5.83
N PRO A 161 20.17 0.78 5.09
CA PRO A 161 20.05 1.99 4.29
C PRO A 161 19.24 1.71 3.02
N ILE A 162 18.25 2.55 2.73
CA ILE A 162 17.42 2.47 1.52
C ILE A 162 17.71 3.68 0.64
N GLU A 163 18.04 3.44 -0.62
CA GLU A 163 18.26 4.51 -1.60
C GLU A 163 16.94 4.99 -2.19
N ARG A 164 16.88 6.27 -2.59
CA ARG A 164 15.70 6.84 -3.24
C ARG A 164 15.24 6.03 -4.45
N ARG A 165 16.21 5.55 -5.24
CA ARG A 165 15.91 4.82 -6.48
C ARG A 165 15.15 3.53 -6.21
N GLU A 166 15.49 2.81 -5.14
CA GLU A 166 14.90 1.51 -4.81
C GLU A 166 13.41 1.61 -4.46
N PHE A 167 12.98 2.75 -3.89
CA PHE A 167 11.58 2.97 -3.55
C PHE A 167 10.81 3.75 -4.63
N MET A 168 11.42 4.79 -5.22
CA MET A 168 10.67 5.76 -6.03
C MET A 168 10.93 5.68 -7.53
N MET A 169 12.12 5.22 -7.97
CA MET A 169 12.56 5.38 -9.36
C MET A 169 12.66 4.07 -10.13
N ASP A 170 13.22 3.05 -9.49
CA ASP A 170 13.46 1.75 -10.11
C ASP A 170 12.14 1.01 -10.26
N LYS A 171 12.04 0.26 -11.36
CA LYS A 171 10.89 -0.60 -11.63
C LYS A 171 10.90 -1.80 -10.69
N CYS A 172 9.70 -2.25 -10.33
CA CYS A 172 9.53 -3.44 -9.52
C CYS A 172 9.85 -4.70 -10.33
N PHE A 173 10.15 -5.79 -9.63
CA PHE A 173 10.15 -7.14 -10.20
C PHE A 173 8.97 -7.93 -9.64
N SER A 174 8.39 -8.79 -10.47
CA SER A 174 7.34 -9.71 -10.07
C SER A 174 7.82 -10.60 -8.93
N ILE A 175 7.12 -10.56 -7.79
CA ILE A 175 7.42 -11.40 -6.62
C ILE A 175 7.09 -12.86 -6.91
N LEU A 176 6.13 -13.11 -7.81
CA LEU A 176 5.70 -14.44 -8.23
C LEU A 176 6.80 -15.21 -8.94
N ASP A 177 7.36 -14.62 -9.99
CA ASP A 177 8.31 -15.28 -10.89
C ASP A 177 9.77 -14.84 -10.68
N MET A 178 10.00 -13.80 -9.89
CA MET A 178 11.32 -13.24 -9.58
C MET A 178 12.17 -12.87 -10.81
N SER A 179 11.54 -12.63 -11.96
CA SER A 179 12.22 -12.45 -13.24
C SER A 179 11.60 -11.35 -14.11
N THR A 180 10.28 -11.18 -14.07
CA THR A 180 9.58 -10.17 -14.87
C THR A 180 9.76 -8.78 -14.26
N GLU A 181 10.37 -7.86 -15.00
CA GLU A 181 10.38 -6.43 -14.66
C GLU A 181 8.99 -5.81 -14.96
N LEU A 182 8.41 -5.15 -13.97
CA LEU A 182 7.08 -4.55 -14.03
C LEU A 182 7.15 -3.12 -14.56
N GLN A 183 6.03 -2.59 -15.06
CA GLN A 183 5.99 -1.25 -15.66
C GLN A 183 5.81 -0.10 -14.66
N HIS A 184 5.85 -0.39 -13.36
CA HIS A 184 5.65 0.59 -12.28
C HIS A 184 6.73 0.48 -11.20
N THR A 185 6.87 1.56 -10.43
CA THR A 185 7.73 1.65 -9.24
C THR A 185 6.94 1.29 -7.99
N VAL A 186 7.63 1.06 -6.86
CA VAL A 186 6.97 0.79 -5.57
C VAL A 186 6.13 1.99 -5.14
N TRP A 187 6.68 3.21 -5.32
CA TRP A 187 5.96 4.46 -5.07
C TRP A 187 4.64 4.54 -5.85
N SER A 188 4.67 4.30 -7.16
CA SER A 188 3.46 4.43 -7.98
C SER A 188 2.44 3.35 -7.62
N TRP A 189 2.88 2.13 -7.32
CA TRP A 189 2.01 1.06 -6.83
C TRP A 189 1.30 1.43 -5.52
N LEU A 190 2.03 1.94 -4.54
CA LEU A 190 1.49 2.35 -3.25
C LEU A 190 0.55 3.55 -3.38
N PHE A 191 0.92 4.54 -4.20
CA PHE A 191 0.09 5.72 -4.47
C PHE A 191 -1.24 5.31 -5.12
N ARG A 192 -1.18 4.54 -6.22
CA ARG A 192 -2.39 4.12 -6.95
C ARG A 192 -3.27 3.21 -6.12
N GLY A 193 -2.70 2.26 -5.37
CA GLY A 193 -3.46 1.45 -4.42
C GLY A 193 -4.18 2.29 -3.35
N THR A 194 -3.57 3.39 -2.90
CA THR A 194 -4.20 4.33 -1.95
C THR A 194 -5.31 5.14 -2.60
N GLU A 195 -5.08 5.65 -3.82
CA GLU A 195 -6.07 6.39 -4.62
C GLU A 195 -7.33 5.56 -4.87
N MET A 196 -7.19 4.24 -5.06
CA MET A 196 -8.33 3.33 -5.24
C MET A 196 -9.30 3.32 -4.05
N PHE A 197 -8.86 3.62 -2.83
CA PHE A 197 -9.76 3.75 -1.68
C PHE A 197 -10.48 5.10 -1.65
N GLN A 198 -9.85 6.16 -2.17
CA GLN A 198 -10.39 7.52 -2.22
C GLN A 198 -11.41 7.65 -3.37
N ASP A 199 -11.00 7.29 -4.58
CA ASP A 199 -11.75 7.55 -5.81
C ASP A 199 -12.96 6.62 -6.00
N VAL A 200 -12.82 5.35 -5.63
CA VAL A 200 -13.91 4.37 -5.76
C VAL A 200 -14.90 4.52 -4.59
N GLY A 201 -14.46 5.08 -3.46
CA GLY A 201 -15.26 5.24 -2.24
C GLY A 201 -16.42 6.24 -2.34
N HIS A 202 -16.40 7.17 -3.30
CA HIS A 202 -17.44 8.19 -3.44
C HIS A 202 -18.65 7.75 -4.26
N LYS A 203 -18.53 6.68 -5.07
CA LYS A 203 -19.65 6.25 -5.89
C LYS A 203 -20.43 5.10 -5.27
N LEU A 204 -19.86 4.00 -4.79
CA LEU A 204 -20.66 2.77 -4.67
C LEU A 204 -20.23 1.84 -3.54
N CYS A 205 -21.14 1.70 -2.57
CA CYS A 205 -21.49 0.44 -1.91
C CYS A 205 -22.80 0.66 -1.13
N PRO A 206 -23.98 0.61 -1.80
CA PRO A 206 -25.23 0.53 -1.06
C PRO A 206 -25.21 -0.74 -0.20
N SER A 207 -25.69 -0.62 1.05
CA SER A 207 -25.77 -1.71 2.00
C SER A 207 -26.40 -2.98 1.42
N PRO A 208 -25.91 -4.19 1.75
CA PRO A 208 -26.68 -5.41 1.60
C PRO A 208 -27.69 -5.53 2.75
N THR A 209 -28.59 -4.56 2.92
CA THR A 209 -29.83 -4.85 3.64
C THR A 209 -30.74 -5.59 2.68
N LEU A 210 -30.67 -6.92 2.76
CA LEU A 210 -31.77 -7.82 2.39
C LEU A 210 -33.08 -7.21 2.90
N GLY A 211 -33.96 -6.88 1.95
CA GLY A 211 -35.18 -6.15 2.22
C GLY A 211 -36.36 -6.71 1.43
N ASP A 212 -36.79 -7.92 1.80
CA ASP A 212 -38.22 -8.22 1.80
C ASP A 212 -38.95 -7.10 2.57
N LYS A 213 -39.66 -6.22 1.86
CA LYS A 213 -41.05 -5.77 2.13
C LYS A 213 -41.38 -4.40 1.53
N LYS A 214 -42.59 -4.34 0.98
CA LYS A 214 -43.30 -3.18 0.44
C LYS A 214 -43.56 -2.09 1.50
N GLY A 215 -43.56 -0.83 1.04
CA GLY A 215 -44.17 0.36 1.69
C GLY A 215 -43.26 1.01 2.74
N THR A 216 -43.07 2.34 2.83
CA THR A 216 -43.95 3.47 2.55
C THR A 216 -43.09 4.75 2.49
N LYS A 217 -43.54 5.78 1.77
CA LYS A 217 -42.84 7.08 1.63
C LYS A 217 -42.79 7.84 2.97
N THR A 218 -41.59 8.10 3.51
CA THR A 218 -41.36 9.19 4.48
C THR A 218 -39.95 9.79 4.37
N LYS A 219 -39.89 11.12 4.45
CA LYS A 219 -38.70 11.97 4.37
C LYS A 219 -37.84 11.86 5.64
N LYS A 220 -36.51 11.77 5.43
CA LYS A 220 -35.38 11.97 6.37
C LYS A 220 -35.38 11.15 7.66
N GLN A 221 -34.50 10.15 7.70
CA GLN A 221 -33.50 10.02 8.78
C GLN A 221 -32.15 9.68 8.12
N MET A 222 -31.09 10.33 8.62
CA MET A 222 -29.72 9.98 8.30
C MET A 222 -29.54 8.51 8.68
N ALA A 223 -29.41 7.64 7.69
CA ALA A 223 -28.96 6.28 7.93
C ALA A 223 -27.63 6.37 8.67
N ALA A 224 -27.52 5.65 9.78
CA ALA A 224 -26.29 5.54 10.53
C ALA A 224 -25.15 5.16 9.59
N CYS A 225 -23.96 5.69 9.83
CA CYS A 225 -22.76 5.47 9.01
C CYS A 225 -22.31 3.99 8.90
N GLU A 226 -23.06 3.05 9.48
CA GLU A 226 -22.74 1.63 9.58
C GLU A 226 -23.19 0.78 8.38
N GLU A 227 -24.02 1.31 7.46
CA GLU A 227 -24.64 0.50 6.40
C GLU A 227 -24.00 0.63 5.01
N TYR A 228 -23.12 1.61 4.72
CA TYR A 228 -22.47 1.69 3.39
C TYR A 228 -21.08 1.02 3.41
N GLN A 229 -20.92 -0.10 2.68
CA GLN A 229 -19.64 -0.81 2.60
C GLN A 229 -18.61 -0.12 1.69
N THR A 230 -18.15 1.10 1.97
CA THR A 230 -17.15 1.76 1.09
C THR A 230 -15.87 0.93 0.91
N MET A 231 -15.12 1.17 -0.18
CA MET A 231 -13.79 0.54 -0.38
C MET A 231 -12.86 0.75 0.81
N LEU A 232 -12.93 1.93 1.43
CA LEU A 232 -12.25 2.25 2.68
C LEU A 232 -12.71 1.34 3.83
N SER A 233 -14.02 1.08 3.96
CA SER A 233 -14.54 0.15 4.98
C SER A 233 -14.06 -1.29 4.75
N LEU A 234 -13.99 -1.74 3.49
CA LEU A 234 -13.49 -3.06 3.13
C LEU A 234 -11.99 -3.19 3.45
N PHE A 235 -11.21 -2.14 3.15
CA PHE A 235 -9.80 -2.06 3.53
C PHE A 235 -9.61 -2.09 5.05
N ASN A 236 -10.37 -1.28 5.79
CA ASN A 236 -10.32 -1.22 7.25
C ASN A 236 -10.68 -2.55 7.93
N ARG A 237 -11.54 -3.37 7.29
CA ARG A 237 -11.94 -4.71 7.75
C ARG A 237 -11.04 -5.84 7.24
N GLY A 238 -9.95 -5.52 6.54
CA GLY A 238 -9.02 -6.53 6.01
C GLY A 238 -9.57 -7.39 4.87
N ILE A 239 -10.71 -7.01 4.28
CA ILE A 239 -11.32 -7.71 3.12
C ILE A 239 -10.56 -7.35 1.84
N ILE A 240 -10.14 -6.09 1.74
CA ILE A 240 -9.19 -5.63 0.73
C ILE A 240 -7.86 -5.35 1.42
N THR A 241 -6.77 -5.87 0.86
CA THR A 241 -5.46 -5.85 1.53
C THR A 241 -4.31 -5.58 0.55
N PHE A 242 -3.20 -5.08 1.09
CA PHE A 242 -1.89 -5.07 0.42
C PHE A 242 -1.09 -6.34 0.69
N ALA A 243 -1.73 -7.44 1.12
CA ALA A 243 -1.05 -8.69 1.42
C ALA A 243 -0.34 -9.29 0.20
N SER A 244 0.84 -9.86 0.41
CA SER A 244 1.61 -10.54 -0.64
C SER A 244 0.98 -11.85 -1.08
N VAL A 245 1.39 -12.37 -2.24
CA VAL A 245 0.96 -13.69 -2.75
C VAL A 245 1.36 -14.78 -1.76
N LEU A 246 2.53 -14.68 -1.12
CA LEU A 246 2.96 -15.64 -0.10
C LEU A 246 1.98 -15.68 1.08
N THR A 247 1.56 -14.50 1.58
CA THR A 247 0.58 -14.39 2.67
C THR A 247 -0.75 -15.03 2.27
N VAL A 248 -1.22 -14.75 1.05
CA VAL A 248 -2.46 -15.32 0.51
C VAL A 248 -2.35 -16.84 0.34
N ARG A 249 -1.19 -17.35 -0.10
CA ARG A 249 -0.93 -18.79 -0.20
C ARG A 249 -1.03 -19.47 1.16
N HIS A 250 -0.43 -18.88 2.19
CA HIS A 250 -0.56 -19.39 3.55
C HIS A 250 -2.00 -19.33 4.05
N ALA A 251 -2.72 -18.25 3.76
CA ALA A 251 -4.13 -18.12 4.12
C ALA A 251 -4.98 -19.27 3.57
N PHE A 252 -4.80 -19.66 2.30
CA PHE A 252 -5.51 -20.80 1.71
C PHE A 252 -4.99 -22.19 2.15
N ARG A 253 -3.77 -22.29 2.69
CA ARG A 253 -3.24 -23.56 3.24
C ARG A 253 -3.67 -23.82 4.67
N ASP A 254 -3.60 -22.80 5.51
CA ASP A 254 -3.91 -22.90 6.95
C ASP A 254 -5.43 -22.99 7.17
N TYR A 255 -6.19 -22.37 6.26
CA TYR A 255 -7.63 -22.52 6.19
C TYR A 255 -7.95 -23.79 5.38
N ASP A 256 -7.88 -24.96 6.04
CA ASP A 256 -8.15 -26.31 5.52
C ASP A 256 -9.65 -26.51 5.13
N VAL A 257 -10.22 -25.51 4.47
CA VAL A 257 -11.64 -25.35 4.16
C VAL A 257 -11.79 -25.35 2.65
N THR A 258 -11.69 -26.54 2.07
CA THR A 258 -12.55 -26.89 0.95
C THR A 258 -13.92 -27.24 1.56
N PRO A 259 -14.84 -26.27 1.70
CA PRO A 259 -15.98 -26.25 0.77
C PRO A 259 -16.62 -24.86 0.50
N CYS A 260 -16.04 -23.75 0.97
CA CYS A 260 -16.54 -22.44 0.60
C CYS A 260 -15.67 -21.94 -0.54
N ASP A 261 -16.22 -21.83 -1.74
CA ASP A 261 -15.61 -21.10 -2.86
C ASP A 261 -15.36 -19.66 -2.38
N ALA A 262 -14.21 -19.44 -1.72
CA ALA A 262 -13.90 -18.20 -1.04
C ALA A 262 -12.82 -17.44 -1.82
N MET A 263 -12.91 -16.13 -1.76
CA MET A 263 -12.07 -15.24 -2.55
C MET A 263 -11.35 -14.22 -1.67
N ILE A 264 -10.08 -13.95 -1.99
CA ILE A 264 -9.34 -12.83 -1.42
C ILE A 264 -9.23 -11.73 -2.47
N VAL A 265 -9.48 -10.49 -2.06
CA VAL A 265 -9.26 -9.30 -2.89
C VAL A 265 -8.04 -8.56 -2.37
N ARG A 266 -7.05 -8.36 -3.22
CA ARG A 266 -5.80 -7.67 -2.88
C ARG A 266 -5.37 -6.69 -3.96
N MET A 267 -4.47 -5.78 -3.64
CA MET A 267 -3.81 -4.97 -4.68
C MET A 267 -2.98 -5.87 -5.60
N CYS A 268 -3.08 -5.70 -6.93
CA CYS A 268 -2.32 -6.51 -7.89
C CYS A 268 -0.84 -6.11 -7.89
N ASP A 269 0.08 -7.08 -7.85
CA ASP A 269 1.51 -6.79 -7.86
C ASP A 269 1.99 -6.39 -9.25
N GLU A 270 1.42 -7.02 -10.28
CA GLU A 270 1.86 -6.95 -11.66
C GLU A 270 1.39 -5.67 -12.36
N ASN A 271 0.27 -5.11 -11.91
CA ASN A 271 -0.36 -3.94 -12.50
C ASN A 271 -0.78 -2.95 -11.41
N SER A 272 -0.10 -1.81 -11.35
CA SER A 272 -0.49 -0.68 -10.50
C SER A 272 -1.89 -0.18 -10.84
N GLY A 273 -2.74 0.04 -9.83
CA GLY A 273 -4.12 0.49 -10.01
C GLY A 273 -5.14 -0.63 -10.28
N PHE A 274 -4.77 -1.90 -10.08
CA PHE A 274 -5.63 -3.07 -10.27
C PHE A 274 -5.89 -3.81 -8.96
N PHE A 275 -7.07 -4.42 -8.86
CA PHE A 275 -7.32 -5.47 -7.88
C PHE A 275 -6.97 -6.82 -8.48
N SER A 276 -6.32 -7.67 -7.68
CA SER A 276 -6.19 -9.10 -7.94
C SER A 276 -7.18 -9.86 -7.05
N PHE A 277 -7.94 -10.74 -7.69
CA PHE A 277 -8.92 -11.64 -7.10
C PHE A 277 -8.28 -13.03 -7.07
N VAL A 278 -8.15 -13.60 -5.88
CA VAL A 278 -7.53 -14.91 -5.67
C VAL A 278 -8.59 -15.91 -5.26
N PHE A 279 -8.67 -16.99 -6.03
CA PHE A 279 -9.77 -17.98 -6.02
C PHE A 279 -9.34 -19.34 -5.44
N GLY A 280 -8.30 -19.36 -4.61
CA GLY A 280 -7.66 -20.58 -4.11
C GLY A 280 -6.55 -21.10 -5.04
N PHE A 281 -6.33 -22.42 -5.04
CA PHE A 281 -5.31 -23.08 -5.84
C PHE A 281 -5.84 -23.54 -7.20
N GLU A 282 -4.96 -23.65 -8.20
CA GLU A 282 -5.29 -24.31 -9.46
C GLU A 282 -5.60 -25.81 -9.27
N ASP A 283 -6.43 -26.37 -10.14
CA ASP A 283 -6.85 -27.78 -10.04
C ASP A 283 -5.63 -28.70 -10.14
N GLY A 284 -5.41 -29.52 -9.10
CA GLY A 284 -4.26 -30.42 -9.00
C GLY A 284 -2.96 -29.78 -8.47
N SER A 285 -2.98 -28.49 -8.10
CA SER A 285 -1.84 -27.79 -7.49
C SER A 285 -2.10 -27.45 -6.02
N LYS A 286 -1.03 -27.39 -5.21
CA LYS A 286 -1.05 -26.87 -3.82
C LYS A 286 -0.19 -25.61 -3.64
N ASP A 287 0.36 -25.12 -4.74
CA ASP A 287 1.39 -24.07 -4.75
C ASP A 287 1.04 -22.92 -5.68
N ILE A 288 0.30 -23.21 -6.76
CA ILE A 288 -0.10 -22.24 -7.78
C ILE A 288 -1.49 -21.72 -7.46
N LEU A 289 -1.59 -20.41 -7.23
CA LEU A 289 -2.86 -19.74 -6.95
C LEU A 289 -3.58 -19.42 -8.26
N ARG A 290 -4.89 -19.70 -8.29
CA ARG A 290 -5.78 -19.26 -9.36
C ARG A 290 -6.15 -17.80 -9.13
N MET A 291 -5.74 -16.93 -10.04
CA MET A 291 -5.90 -15.47 -9.88
C MET A 291 -6.41 -14.81 -11.16
N GLY A 292 -7.18 -13.74 -11.00
CA GLY A 292 -7.56 -12.82 -12.07
C GLY A 292 -7.44 -11.37 -11.58
N SER A 293 -7.40 -10.39 -12.47
CA SER A 293 -7.30 -8.99 -12.08
C SER A 293 -8.21 -8.08 -12.91
N LEU A 294 -8.64 -6.98 -12.30
CA LEU A 294 -9.40 -5.91 -12.95
C LEU A 294 -8.86 -4.56 -12.54
N SER A 295 -8.82 -3.62 -13.48
CA SER A 295 -8.38 -2.26 -13.20
C SER A 295 -9.43 -1.51 -12.40
N SER A 296 -8.99 -0.55 -11.60
CA SER A 296 -9.91 0.36 -10.90
C SER A 296 -10.79 1.17 -11.86
N GLU A 297 -10.29 1.51 -13.05
CA GLU A 297 -11.09 2.18 -14.09
C GLU A 297 -12.21 1.26 -14.62
N GLN A 298 -11.92 -0.02 -14.87
CA GLN A 298 -12.95 -0.99 -15.25
C GLN A 298 -14.01 -1.14 -14.15
N ILE A 299 -13.60 -1.15 -12.88
CA ILE A 299 -14.54 -1.23 -11.75
C ILE A 299 -15.42 0.03 -11.68
N LYS A 300 -14.87 1.21 -12.01
CA LYS A 300 -15.63 2.48 -12.04
C LYS A 300 -16.70 2.52 -13.13
N ASP A 301 -16.57 1.70 -14.18
CA ASP A 301 -17.57 1.60 -15.25
C ASP A 301 -18.84 0.87 -14.79
N PHE A 302 -18.76 0.04 -13.74
CA PHE A 302 -19.92 -0.62 -13.15
C PHE A 302 -20.75 0.36 -12.32
N LYS A 303 -22.08 0.25 -12.44
CA LYS A 303 -23.02 1.12 -11.71
C LYS A 303 -23.00 0.92 -10.22
N GLN A 304 -22.59 -0.24 -9.71
CA GLN A 304 -22.39 -0.55 -8.29
C GLN A 304 -20.94 -0.85 -7.93
N GLY A 305 -19.98 -0.65 -8.84
CA GLY A 305 -18.57 -0.70 -8.54
C GLY A 305 -18.14 -2.12 -8.20
N LEU A 306 -17.31 -2.28 -7.17
CA LEU A 306 -16.81 -3.60 -6.76
C LEU A 306 -17.95 -4.58 -6.41
N PRO A 307 -19.02 -4.21 -5.68
CA PRO A 307 -20.17 -5.09 -5.48
C PRO A 307 -20.77 -5.67 -6.76
N GLU A 308 -20.93 -4.86 -7.82
CA GLU A 308 -21.46 -5.35 -9.10
C GLU A 308 -20.51 -6.39 -9.70
N VAL A 309 -19.20 -6.11 -9.68
CA VAL A 309 -18.18 -7.05 -10.14
C VAL A 309 -18.27 -8.38 -9.37
N LEU A 310 -18.47 -8.32 -8.06
CA LEU A 310 -18.57 -9.53 -7.23
C LEU A 310 -19.84 -10.33 -7.49
N MET A 311 -20.94 -9.70 -7.93
CA MET A 311 -22.25 -10.35 -8.14
C MET A 311 -22.53 -10.75 -9.59
N ASP A 312 -22.07 -9.95 -10.55
CA ASP A 312 -22.51 -10.02 -11.95
C ASP A 312 -21.42 -10.60 -12.88
N GLU A 313 -20.13 -10.48 -12.54
CA GLU A 313 -19.06 -11.07 -13.35
C GLU A 313 -19.06 -12.60 -13.23
N GLN A 314 -18.94 -13.29 -14.37
CA GLN A 314 -19.16 -14.74 -14.47
C GLN A 314 -18.24 -15.60 -13.58
N PHE A 315 -17.06 -15.09 -13.24
CA PHE A 315 -16.09 -15.83 -12.42
C PHE A 315 -16.17 -15.45 -10.94
N PRO A 316 -16.06 -14.17 -10.53
CA PRO A 316 -16.21 -13.77 -9.13
C PRO A 316 -17.55 -14.17 -8.50
N SER A 317 -18.66 -14.10 -9.24
CA SER A 317 -20.01 -14.46 -8.75
C SER A 317 -20.17 -15.92 -8.29
N LYS A 318 -19.23 -16.80 -8.66
CA LYS A 318 -19.20 -18.20 -8.21
C LYS A 318 -18.66 -18.38 -6.80
N PHE A 319 -18.09 -17.33 -6.20
CA PHE A 319 -17.43 -17.37 -4.91
C PHE A 319 -18.29 -16.63 -3.87
N PRO A 320 -19.15 -17.31 -3.09
CA PRO A 320 -20.14 -16.67 -2.21
C PRO A 320 -19.55 -16.01 -0.96
N CYS A 321 -18.24 -16.11 -0.74
CA CYS A 321 -17.58 -15.64 0.48
C CYS A 321 -16.30 -14.89 0.16
N LEU A 322 -16.06 -13.79 0.89
CA LEU A 322 -14.76 -13.13 0.91
C LEU A 322 -13.99 -13.57 2.14
N LEU A 323 -12.68 -13.73 2.02
CA LEU A 323 -11.80 -13.90 3.18
C LEU A 323 -11.26 -12.54 3.59
N ARG A 324 -11.21 -12.30 4.90
CA ARG A 324 -10.50 -11.17 5.50
C ARG A 324 -9.21 -11.64 6.14
N ILE A 325 -8.17 -10.84 5.98
CA ILE A 325 -6.84 -11.04 6.58
C ILE A 325 -6.65 -9.94 7.63
N GLU A 326 -6.61 -10.34 8.89
CA GLU A 326 -6.43 -9.44 10.03
C GLU A 326 -5.14 -9.82 10.78
N PRO A 327 -4.47 -8.90 11.50
CA PRO A 327 -3.39 -9.28 12.39
C PRO A 327 -3.92 -10.18 13.53
N ASP A 328 -3.10 -11.10 14.00
CA ASP A 328 -3.42 -11.87 15.22
C ASP A 328 -3.31 -10.96 16.45
N ASP A 329 -4.38 -10.91 17.25
CA ASP A 329 -4.46 -10.11 18.48
C ASP A 329 -3.34 -10.43 19.48
N SER A 330 -2.88 -11.69 19.50
CA SER A 330 -1.82 -12.16 20.38
C SER A 330 -0.41 -11.87 19.85
N ASN A 331 -0.27 -11.77 18.53
CA ASN A 331 1.00 -11.49 17.87
C ASN A 331 0.77 -10.80 16.52
N SER A 332 1.00 -9.49 16.48
CA SER A 332 0.79 -8.67 15.27
C SER A 332 1.65 -9.06 14.06
N THR A 333 2.68 -9.92 14.23
CA THR A 333 3.48 -10.44 13.11
C THR A 333 2.81 -11.62 12.41
N ARG A 334 1.80 -12.23 13.03
CA ARG A 334 0.97 -13.28 12.45
C ARG A 334 -0.33 -12.70 11.92
N VAL A 335 -0.98 -13.48 11.06
CA VAL A 335 -2.29 -13.15 10.49
C VAL A 335 -3.33 -14.16 10.96
N THR A 336 -4.55 -13.68 11.15
CA THR A 336 -5.75 -14.48 11.32
C THR A 336 -6.59 -14.35 10.06
N ILE A 337 -7.13 -15.49 9.62
CA ILE A 337 -8.00 -15.58 8.44
C ILE A 337 -9.40 -15.90 8.92
N SER A 338 -10.38 -15.16 8.42
CA SER A 338 -11.79 -15.47 8.67
C SER A 338 -12.66 -15.08 7.49
N VAL A 339 -13.87 -15.63 7.46
CA VAL A 339 -14.83 -15.37 6.39
C VAL A 339 -15.59 -14.08 6.68
N ALA A 340 -15.57 -13.15 5.74
CA ALA A 340 -16.50 -12.04 5.65
C ALA A 340 -17.71 -12.49 4.82
N ARG A 341 -18.87 -12.61 5.48
CA ARG A 341 -20.16 -12.91 4.84
C ARG A 341 -20.93 -11.65 4.50
#